data_AF-A0A958ACS2-F1
#
_entry.id   AF-A0A958ACS2-F1
#
_cell.length_a   1.000
_cell.length_b   1.000
_cell.length_c   1.000
_cell.angle_alpha   90.00
_cell.angle_beta   90.00
_cell.angle_gamma   90.00
#
_symmetry.space_group_name_H-M   'P 1'
#
loop_
_entity.id
_entity.type
_entity.pdbx_description
1 polymer ?
#
loop_
_entity_poly.entity_id
_entity_poly.type
_entity_poly.pdbx_seq_one_letter_code
_entity_poly.pdbx_strand_id
1 'polypeptide(L)'
;MAQRHKRFEVLEQRPVNQDGFVTEWVEAGLMAMGSPNDPKPSVKVADGKIVEMDGRGRDEMDFIEIFIADYGINAALAEEMMAKKSVDIARMIVDINVPRGDIIKVFSGLTPAKMAEVMDYLNVVEMMMGIQKMRARRTPANQAHITNLQDNPVLMAADAAEATMYGFAEIETTVAVFNYGPMNALALLIGGQVGRPGVLSQDALEESIELQLGMRGLTAYAETVSVYGTENVFVDGDDTPWSKSFLASAYASRGLKMRFTSGTGAEVQMAYAEGKSMLYLEIKCIMLTKAAGVQGLQNGSISCIGVPAGVPGGIRAVAAENLVAMCMDLESASGNDQTFSHSDMRRTSRLLMQMLPGTDFICSGYSGVPNYDNMFAGSNVDIDDIDDWLVIQRDLRVDGG
;
A
#
# COMPACT_ATOMS: atom_id res chain seq x y z
N MET A 1 2.65 48.65 -14.14
CA MET A 1 2.40 47.25 -13.72
C MET A 1 0.93 46.98 -13.93
N ALA A 2 0.56 45.93 -14.65
CA ALA A 2 -0.85 45.56 -14.78
C ALA A 2 -1.41 45.30 -13.37
N GLN A 3 -2.58 45.87 -13.04
CA GLN A 3 -3.26 45.54 -11.79
C GLN A 3 -3.66 44.07 -11.85
N ARG A 4 -3.12 43.28 -10.92
CA ARG A 4 -3.46 41.86 -10.83
C ARG A 4 -4.83 41.71 -10.16
N HIS A 5 -5.57 40.70 -10.58
CA HIS A 5 -6.90 40.45 -10.02
C HIS A 5 -6.76 39.85 -8.60
N LYS A 6 -7.27 40.56 -7.58
CA LYS A 6 -7.15 40.17 -6.15
C LYS A 6 -7.56 38.72 -5.85
N ARG A 7 -8.53 38.16 -6.58
CA ARG A 7 -8.89 36.74 -6.44
C ARG A 7 -7.70 35.80 -6.68
N PHE A 8 -6.88 36.08 -7.70
CA PHE A 8 -5.73 35.24 -8.03
C PHE A 8 -4.61 35.38 -7.00
N GLU A 9 -4.42 36.58 -6.43
CA GLU A 9 -3.48 36.78 -5.32
C GLU A 9 -3.84 35.90 -4.11
N VAL A 10 -5.12 35.81 -3.76
CA VAL A 10 -5.60 34.93 -2.67
C VAL A 10 -5.48 33.46 -3.07
N LEU A 11 -5.84 33.09 -4.30
CA LEU A 11 -5.79 31.69 -4.74
C LEU A 11 -4.35 31.17 -4.72
N GLU A 12 -3.38 31.93 -5.23
CA GLU A 12 -1.98 31.51 -5.29
C GLU A 12 -1.33 31.32 -3.92
N GLN A 13 -1.85 31.99 -2.88
CA GLN A 13 -1.40 31.80 -1.50
C GLN A 13 -2.03 30.57 -0.82
N ARG A 14 -2.97 29.88 -1.48
CA ARG A 14 -3.56 28.65 -0.91
C ARG A 14 -2.51 27.55 -0.82
N PRO A 15 -2.43 26.79 0.30
CA PRO A 15 -1.39 25.79 0.51
C PRO A 15 -1.26 24.76 -0.61
N VAL A 16 -2.38 24.33 -1.21
CA VAL A 16 -2.40 23.35 -2.31
C VAL A 16 -1.54 23.75 -3.52
N ASN A 17 -1.28 25.04 -3.75
CA ASN A 17 -0.42 25.47 -4.87
C ASN A 17 1.08 25.29 -4.59
N GLN A 18 1.46 24.83 -3.41
CA GLN A 18 2.81 24.36 -3.09
C GLN A 18 3.00 22.87 -3.42
N ASP A 19 1.92 22.15 -3.73
CA ASP A 19 1.99 20.74 -4.10
C ASP A 19 2.59 20.58 -5.51
N GLY A 20 3.34 19.50 -5.72
CA GLY A 20 3.90 19.16 -7.01
C GLY A 20 2.85 18.55 -7.94
N PHE A 21 2.32 19.33 -8.87
CA PHE A 21 1.49 18.83 -9.97
C PHE A 21 2.28 18.79 -11.27
N VAL A 22 2.11 17.71 -12.02
CA VAL A 22 2.78 17.46 -13.30
C VAL A 22 1.78 16.96 -14.32
N THR A 23 2.06 17.23 -15.60
CA THR A 23 1.35 16.56 -16.70
C THR A 23 1.80 15.12 -16.78
N GLU A 24 0.93 14.23 -17.25
CA GLU A 24 1.29 12.84 -17.50
C GLU A 24 2.49 12.74 -18.45
N TRP A 25 3.36 11.77 -18.19
CA TRP A 25 4.51 11.47 -19.03
C TRP A 25 4.61 9.94 -19.21
N VAL A 26 3.98 9.48 -20.30
CA VAL A 26 3.76 8.06 -20.62
C VAL A 26 5.07 7.29 -20.71
N GLU A 27 6.08 7.84 -21.38
CA GLU A 27 7.37 7.15 -21.59
C GLU A 27 8.13 6.92 -20.28
N ALA A 28 7.96 7.80 -19.29
CA ALA A 28 8.55 7.68 -17.96
C ALA A 28 7.67 6.89 -16.97
N GLY A 29 6.49 6.41 -17.40
CA GLY A 29 5.52 5.75 -16.52
C GLY A 29 4.83 6.68 -15.52
N LEU A 30 4.99 7.99 -15.67
CA LEU A 30 4.36 9.02 -14.83
C LEU A 30 2.90 9.22 -15.27
N MET A 31 2.11 8.16 -15.10
CA MET A 31 0.69 8.09 -15.38
C MET A 31 0.06 7.10 -14.39
N ALA A 32 -0.99 7.52 -13.69
CA ALA A 32 -1.53 6.75 -12.58
C ALA A 32 -2.10 5.39 -13.02
N MET A 33 -2.87 5.38 -14.11
CA MET A 33 -3.54 4.19 -14.64
C MET A 33 -3.95 4.39 -16.10
N GLY A 34 -4.20 3.30 -16.82
CA GLY A 34 -4.71 3.34 -18.20
C GLY A 34 -3.68 3.82 -19.21
N SER A 35 -2.40 3.48 -19.02
CA SER A 35 -1.36 3.88 -19.97
C SER A 35 -1.57 3.20 -21.31
N PRO A 36 -1.37 3.91 -22.44
CA PRO A 36 -1.42 3.28 -23.76
C PRO A 36 -0.31 2.22 -23.95
N ASN A 37 0.71 2.22 -23.10
CA ASN A 37 1.79 1.25 -23.07
C ASN A 37 1.54 0.06 -22.13
N ASP A 38 0.47 0.10 -21.33
CA ASP A 38 0.07 -1.06 -20.54
C ASP A 38 -0.34 -2.20 -21.49
N PRO A 39 0.02 -3.45 -21.17
CA PRO A 39 -0.31 -4.56 -22.05
C PRO A 39 -1.81 -4.82 -22.08
N LYS A 40 -2.27 -5.43 -23.17
CA LYS A 40 -3.66 -5.89 -23.26
C LYS A 40 -3.84 -7.20 -22.47
N PRO A 41 -4.94 -7.35 -21.72
CA PRO A 41 -5.21 -8.57 -20.96
C PRO A 41 -5.24 -9.80 -21.87
N SER A 42 -4.41 -10.79 -21.56
CA SER A 42 -4.41 -12.09 -22.26
C SER A 42 -3.76 -13.18 -21.42
N VAL A 43 -4.17 -14.42 -21.63
CA VAL A 43 -3.57 -15.59 -20.99
C VAL A 43 -3.64 -16.79 -21.92
N LYS A 44 -2.64 -17.68 -21.86
CA LYS A 44 -2.73 -19.03 -22.42
C LYS A 44 -2.20 -20.06 -21.43
N VAL A 45 -2.93 -21.16 -21.31
CA VAL A 45 -2.55 -22.29 -20.46
C VAL A 45 -2.16 -23.48 -21.34
N ALA A 46 -1.01 -24.09 -21.06
CA ALA A 46 -0.62 -25.38 -21.66
C ALA A 46 -0.09 -26.31 -20.56
N ASP A 47 -0.57 -27.55 -20.54
CA ASP A 47 -0.20 -28.57 -19.54
C ASP A 47 -0.29 -28.08 -18.08
N GLY A 48 -1.32 -27.28 -17.78
CA GLY A 48 -1.55 -26.71 -16.46
C GLY A 48 -0.61 -25.58 -16.06
N LYS A 49 0.17 -25.03 -17.00
CA LYS A 49 1.08 -23.90 -16.78
C LYS A 49 0.71 -22.71 -17.64
N ILE A 50 0.92 -21.50 -17.11
CA ILE A 50 0.82 -20.26 -17.88
C ILE A 50 2.00 -20.20 -18.86
N VAL A 51 1.70 -20.13 -20.15
CA VAL A 51 2.70 -20.02 -21.24
C VAL A 51 2.65 -18.68 -21.98
N GLU A 52 1.62 -17.89 -21.75
CA GLU A 52 1.49 -16.50 -22.20
C GLU A 52 0.73 -15.72 -21.13
N MET A 53 1.19 -14.51 -20.80
CA MET A 53 0.53 -13.59 -19.88
C MET A 53 0.68 -12.17 -20.43
N ASP A 54 -0.44 -11.46 -20.55
CA ASP A 54 -0.49 -10.04 -20.94
C ASP A 54 0.33 -9.72 -22.20
N GLY A 55 0.20 -10.59 -23.21
CA GLY A 55 0.79 -10.43 -24.53
C GLY A 55 2.24 -10.87 -24.64
N ARG A 56 2.84 -11.38 -23.55
CA ARG A 56 4.23 -11.87 -23.54
C ARG A 56 4.29 -13.39 -23.48
N GLY A 57 5.09 -13.97 -24.36
CA GLY A 57 5.41 -15.39 -24.32
C GLY A 57 6.31 -15.72 -23.12
N ARG A 58 6.24 -16.95 -22.62
CA ARG A 58 6.99 -17.37 -21.43
C ARG A 58 8.51 -17.18 -21.54
N ASP A 59 9.08 -17.25 -22.74
CA ASP A 59 10.49 -17.02 -23.05
C ASP A 59 10.91 -15.54 -23.04
N GLU A 60 9.94 -14.63 -23.12
CA GLU A 60 10.14 -13.18 -23.04
C GLU A 60 9.87 -12.61 -21.65
N MET A 61 9.25 -13.41 -20.76
CA MET A 61 8.87 -12.98 -19.43
C MET A 61 10.10 -12.66 -18.58
N ASP A 62 9.99 -11.56 -17.84
CA ASP A 62 10.95 -11.21 -16.81
C ASP A 62 10.81 -12.13 -15.58
N PHE A 63 11.74 -12.08 -14.62
CA PHE A 63 11.66 -12.92 -13.41
C PHE A 63 10.44 -12.66 -12.51
N ILE A 64 9.81 -11.48 -12.54
CA ILE A 64 8.58 -11.13 -11.81
C ILE A 64 7.40 -11.80 -12.51
N GLU A 65 7.33 -11.69 -13.83
CA GLU A 65 6.31 -12.27 -14.68
C GLU A 65 6.36 -13.80 -14.62
N ILE A 66 7.55 -14.41 -14.65
CA ILE A 66 7.73 -15.85 -14.44
C ILE A 66 7.22 -16.25 -13.06
N PHE A 67 7.56 -15.49 -12.01
CA PHE A 67 7.12 -15.79 -10.65
C PHE A 67 5.59 -15.71 -10.50
N ILE A 68 4.96 -14.67 -11.05
CA ILE A 68 3.50 -14.52 -11.06
C ILE A 68 2.85 -15.64 -11.88
N ALA A 69 3.38 -15.97 -13.05
CA ALA A 69 2.86 -17.02 -13.93
C ALA A 69 2.88 -18.40 -13.26
N ASP A 70 3.90 -18.68 -12.43
CA ASP A 70 4.07 -19.98 -11.78
C ASP A 70 3.33 -20.10 -10.44
N TYR A 71 3.17 -19.00 -9.70
CA TYR A 71 2.70 -19.04 -8.31
C TYR A 71 1.51 -18.10 -8.01
N GLY A 72 1.28 -17.07 -8.82
CA GLY A 72 0.30 -16.01 -8.56
C GLY A 72 -1.05 -16.19 -9.25
N ILE A 73 -1.13 -17.03 -10.29
CA ILE A 73 -2.35 -17.25 -11.08
C ILE A 73 -2.80 -18.71 -10.97
N ASN A 74 -4.08 -18.90 -10.67
CA ASN A 74 -4.73 -20.20 -10.73
C ASN A 74 -4.92 -20.62 -12.20
N ALA A 75 -3.94 -21.35 -12.75
CA ALA A 75 -3.93 -21.80 -14.13
C ALA A 75 -5.18 -22.63 -14.51
N ALA A 76 -5.81 -23.34 -13.56
CA ALA A 76 -7.03 -24.12 -13.83
C ALA A 76 -8.27 -23.24 -14.07
N LEU A 77 -8.28 -22.00 -13.57
CA LEU A 77 -9.39 -21.06 -13.74
C LEU A 77 -9.05 -19.92 -14.72
N ALA A 78 -7.78 -19.75 -15.08
CA ALA A 78 -7.30 -18.55 -15.76
C ALA A 78 -8.07 -18.23 -17.04
N GLU A 79 -8.20 -19.18 -17.97
CA GLU A 79 -8.90 -18.95 -19.24
C GLU A 79 -10.39 -18.64 -19.05
N GLU A 80 -11.07 -19.32 -18.11
CA GLU A 80 -12.48 -19.08 -17.80
C GLU A 80 -12.70 -17.69 -17.19
N MET A 81 -11.86 -17.30 -16.23
CA MET A 81 -11.99 -16.00 -15.55
C MET A 81 -11.60 -14.85 -16.47
N MET A 82 -10.55 -15.00 -17.28
CA MET A 82 -10.11 -14.01 -18.26
C MET A 82 -11.12 -13.76 -19.38
N ALA A 83 -11.94 -14.77 -19.73
CA ALA A 83 -13.01 -14.63 -20.71
C ALA A 83 -14.20 -13.77 -20.23
N LYS A 84 -14.33 -13.52 -18.92
CA LYS A 84 -15.37 -12.62 -18.39
C LYS A 84 -15.07 -11.17 -18.82
N LYS A 85 -16.12 -10.42 -19.16
CA LYS A 85 -15.98 -8.99 -19.46
C LYS A 85 -15.57 -8.26 -18.19
N SER A 86 -14.60 -7.36 -18.28
CA SER A 86 -14.08 -6.65 -17.11
C SER A 86 -15.13 -5.79 -16.41
N VAL A 87 -16.06 -5.21 -17.18
CA VAL A 87 -17.23 -4.51 -16.62
C VAL A 87 -18.16 -5.42 -15.80
N ASP A 88 -18.28 -6.70 -16.17
CA ASP A 88 -19.12 -7.64 -15.42
C ASP A 88 -18.42 -8.04 -14.11
N ILE A 89 -17.09 -8.17 -14.12
CA ILE A 89 -16.28 -8.36 -12.89
C ILE A 89 -16.39 -7.11 -11.99
N ALA A 90 -16.27 -5.91 -12.55
CA ALA A 90 -16.43 -4.65 -11.81
C ALA A 90 -17.80 -4.56 -11.13
N ARG A 91 -18.88 -4.96 -11.83
CA ARG A 91 -20.23 -5.04 -11.25
C ARG A 91 -20.31 -6.05 -10.11
N MET A 92 -19.66 -7.20 -10.23
CA MET A 92 -19.60 -8.19 -9.14
C MET A 92 -18.99 -7.60 -7.86
N ILE A 93 -17.97 -6.74 -7.99
CA ILE A 93 -17.31 -6.10 -6.83
C ILE A 93 -18.29 -5.23 -6.02
N VAL A 94 -19.21 -4.53 -6.67
CA VAL A 94 -20.17 -3.64 -5.98
C VAL A 94 -21.52 -4.28 -5.68
N ASP A 95 -21.86 -5.41 -6.30
CA ASP A 95 -23.13 -6.09 -6.08
C ASP A 95 -23.17 -6.74 -4.69
N ILE A 96 -24.11 -6.30 -3.85
CA ILE A 96 -24.34 -6.81 -2.50
C ILE A 96 -24.76 -8.29 -2.46
N ASN A 97 -25.26 -8.83 -3.58
CA ASN A 97 -25.69 -10.22 -3.68
C ASN A 97 -24.57 -11.17 -4.10
N VAL A 98 -23.42 -10.62 -4.52
CA VAL A 98 -22.24 -11.42 -4.86
C VAL A 98 -21.32 -11.51 -3.63
N PRO A 99 -21.15 -12.71 -3.04
CA PRO A 99 -20.32 -12.88 -1.85
C PRO A 99 -18.84 -12.67 -2.18
N ARG A 100 -18.07 -12.24 -1.16
CA ARG A 100 -16.62 -12.02 -1.24
C ARG A 100 -15.86 -13.19 -1.89
N GLY A 101 -16.21 -14.43 -1.52
CA GLY A 101 -15.56 -15.64 -2.03
C GLY A 101 -15.65 -15.83 -3.55
N ASP A 102 -16.74 -15.39 -4.18
CA ASP A 102 -16.91 -15.50 -5.63
C ASP A 102 -15.99 -14.52 -6.36
N ILE A 103 -15.77 -13.34 -5.80
CA ILE A 103 -14.85 -12.33 -6.35
C ILE A 103 -13.42 -12.83 -6.22
N ILE A 104 -13.03 -13.38 -5.07
CA ILE A 104 -11.69 -13.97 -4.87
C ILE A 104 -11.44 -15.09 -5.88
N LYS A 105 -12.43 -15.96 -6.10
CA LYS A 105 -12.33 -17.02 -7.10
C LYS A 105 -12.08 -16.45 -8.49
N VAL A 106 -12.78 -15.37 -8.88
CA VAL A 106 -12.55 -14.69 -10.16
C VAL A 106 -11.13 -14.12 -10.21
N PHE A 107 -10.74 -13.31 -9.23
CA PHE A 107 -9.44 -12.64 -9.18
C PHE A 107 -8.26 -13.62 -9.17
N SER A 108 -8.43 -14.81 -8.58
CA SER A 108 -7.39 -15.85 -8.59
C SER A 108 -6.98 -16.32 -10.00
N GLY A 109 -7.84 -16.12 -11.02
CA GLY A 109 -7.55 -16.48 -12.41
C GLY A 109 -7.23 -15.29 -13.32
N LEU A 110 -7.18 -14.05 -12.81
CA LEU A 110 -6.93 -12.87 -13.65
C LEU A 110 -5.43 -12.58 -13.75
N THR A 111 -5.03 -11.97 -14.86
CA THR A 111 -3.68 -11.42 -15.06
C THR A 111 -3.57 -9.98 -14.54
N PRO A 112 -2.35 -9.43 -14.36
CA PRO A 112 -2.16 -8.05 -13.92
C PRO A 112 -2.94 -7.03 -14.76
N ALA A 113 -2.82 -7.09 -16.09
CA ALA A 113 -3.52 -6.16 -16.97
C ALA A 113 -5.04 -6.29 -16.88
N LYS A 114 -5.56 -7.50 -16.68
CA LYS A 114 -6.99 -7.71 -16.52
C LYS A 114 -7.52 -7.06 -15.25
N MET A 115 -6.79 -7.16 -14.14
CA MET A 115 -7.19 -6.50 -12.89
C MET A 115 -7.16 -4.97 -13.05
N ALA A 116 -6.15 -4.42 -13.73
CA ALA A 116 -6.09 -2.99 -14.05
C ALA A 116 -7.31 -2.55 -14.88
N GLU A 117 -7.63 -3.29 -15.94
CA GLU A 117 -8.80 -3.01 -16.79
C GLU A 117 -10.12 -3.09 -16.02
N VAL A 118 -10.26 -3.98 -15.02
CA VAL A 118 -11.46 -4.01 -14.15
C VAL A 118 -11.57 -2.73 -13.33
N MET A 119 -10.45 -2.22 -12.79
CA MET A 119 -10.44 -0.98 -11.99
C MET A 119 -10.86 0.24 -12.82
N ASP A 120 -10.58 0.26 -14.13
CA ASP A 120 -11.00 1.34 -15.02
C ASP A 120 -12.51 1.54 -15.08
N TYR A 121 -13.31 0.49 -14.82
CA TYR A 121 -14.77 0.57 -14.80
C TYR A 121 -15.37 1.08 -13.48
N LEU A 122 -14.55 1.32 -12.46
CA LEU A 122 -15.02 1.73 -11.13
C LEU A 122 -14.67 3.19 -10.85
N ASN A 123 -15.64 3.99 -10.43
CA ASN A 123 -15.35 5.25 -9.76
C ASN A 123 -15.01 5.04 -8.27
N VAL A 124 -14.57 6.09 -7.57
CA VAL A 124 -14.14 5.95 -6.17
C VAL A 124 -15.24 5.53 -5.20
N VAL A 125 -16.51 5.87 -5.47
CA VAL A 125 -17.65 5.42 -4.63
C VAL A 125 -17.85 3.92 -4.78
N GLU A 126 -17.75 3.43 -6.01
CA GLU A 126 -17.81 2.00 -6.33
C GLU A 126 -16.60 1.25 -5.75
N MET A 127 -15.41 1.84 -5.78
CA MET A 127 -14.22 1.27 -5.15
C MET A 127 -14.39 1.18 -3.62
N MET A 128 -14.88 2.23 -2.95
CA MET A 128 -15.18 2.19 -1.52
C MET A 128 -16.23 1.11 -1.19
N MET A 129 -17.28 0.97 -2.03
CA MET A 129 -18.25 -0.11 -1.89
C MET A 129 -17.60 -1.50 -2.01
N GLY A 130 -16.64 -1.65 -2.92
CA GLY A 130 -15.82 -2.86 -3.04
C GLY A 130 -14.97 -3.11 -1.80
N ILE A 131 -14.24 -2.08 -1.32
CA ILE A 131 -13.31 -2.18 -0.19
C ILE A 131 -14.03 -2.72 1.07
N GLN A 132 -15.19 -2.16 1.43
CA GLN A 132 -15.90 -2.62 2.63
C GLN A 132 -16.38 -4.08 2.54
N LYS A 133 -16.59 -4.60 1.32
CA LYS A 133 -16.96 -6.00 1.09
C LYS A 133 -15.73 -6.91 1.04
N MET A 134 -14.63 -6.42 0.47
CA MET A 134 -13.45 -7.23 0.16
C MET A 134 -12.42 -7.27 1.28
N ARG A 135 -12.42 -6.30 2.23
CA ARG A 135 -11.57 -6.32 3.43
C ARG A 135 -11.61 -7.70 4.10
N ALA A 136 -10.43 -8.24 4.41
CA ALA A 136 -10.31 -9.59 4.96
C ALA A 136 -10.87 -9.69 6.39
N ARG A 137 -10.49 -8.75 7.26
CA ARG A 137 -10.96 -8.70 8.65
C ARG A 137 -12.27 -7.92 8.75
N ARG A 138 -13.23 -8.45 9.50
CA ARG A 138 -14.54 -7.81 9.67
C ARG A 138 -14.44 -6.42 10.29
N THR A 139 -13.68 -6.29 11.37
CA THR A 139 -13.45 -5.01 12.05
C THR A 139 -12.25 -4.34 11.40
N PRO A 140 -12.29 -3.04 11.05
CA PRO A 140 -11.10 -2.27 10.72
C PRO A 140 -10.14 -2.14 11.92
N ALA A 141 -8.94 -1.64 11.70
CA ALA A 141 -8.03 -1.18 12.75
C ALA A 141 -7.14 -0.10 12.16
N ASN A 142 -6.14 0.31 12.94
CA ASN A 142 -5.22 1.37 12.56
C ASN A 142 -3.80 1.04 13.05
N GLN A 143 -2.81 1.55 12.33
CA GLN A 143 -1.39 1.44 12.66
C GLN A 143 -0.79 2.84 12.79
N ALA A 144 0.18 3.00 13.71
CA ALA A 144 0.85 4.28 13.93
C ALA A 144 2.38 4.24 13.82
N HIS A 145 2.95 5.29 13.23
CA HIS A 145 4.37 5.61 13.32
C HIS A 145 4.68 6.25 14.68
N ILE A 146 5.71 5.74 15.36
CA ILE A 146 6.24 6.28 16.61
C ILE A 146 7.74 6.44 16.46
N THR A 147 8.15 7.66 16.17
CA THR A 147 9.53 8.03 15.88
C THR A 147 9.83 9.39 16.51
N ASN A 148 11.10 9.79 16.57
CA ASN A 148 11.45 11.18 16.83
C ASN A 148 12.82 11.49 16.21
N LEU A 149 13.08 12.77 15.96
CA LEU A 149 14.29 13.22 15.24
C LEU A 149 15.62 12.78 15.89
N GLN A 150 15.61 12.46 17.18
CA GLN A 150 16.81 12.12 17.94
C GLN A 150 16.95 10.63 18.25
N ASP A 151 16.06 9.77 17.74
CA ASP A 151 16.00 8.35 18.12
C ASP A 151 15.97 8.18 19.66
N ASN A 152 15.29 9.09 20.35
CA ASN A 152 15.23 9.13 21.80
C ASN A 152 14.32 7.99 22.31
N PRO A 153 14.88 6.99 23.01
CA PRO A 153 14.11 5.82 23.42
C PRO A 153 13.11 6.13 24.55
N VAL A 154 13.34 7.18 25.34
CA VAL A 154 12.43 7.57 26.43
C VAL A 154 11.17 8.20 25.86
N LEU A 155 11.34 9.10 24.90
CA LEU A 155 10.24 9.74 24.19
C LEU A 155 9.44 8.70 23.39
N MET A 156 10.13 7.87 22.61
CA MET A 156 9.51 6.81 21.83
C MET A 156 8.68 5.83 22.69
N ALA A 157 9.18 5.42 23.85
CA ALA A 157 8.40 4.55 24.74
C ALA A 157 7.16 5.25 25.31
N ALA A 158 7.23 6.57 25.56
CA ALA A 158 6.09 7.35 26.02
C ALA A 158 5.04 7.52 24.91
N ASP A 159 5.46 7.92 23.71
CA ASP A 159 4.58 8.11 22.55
C ASP A 159 3.92 6.77 22.14
N ALA A 160 4.67 5.67 22.20
CA ALA A 160 4.11 4.33 21.96
C ALA A 160 3.04 3.95 22.98
N ALA A 161 3.23 4.28 24.27
CA ALA A 161 2.22 4.03 25.29
C ALA A 161 0.97 4.88 25.06
N GLU A 162 1.12 6.15 24.68
CA GLU A 162 -0.01 7.03 24.34
C GLU A 162 -0.76 6.54 23.10
N ALA A 163 -0.06 6.29 22.00
CA ALA A 163 -0.65 5.80 20.76
C ALA A 163 -1.46 4.52 20.99
N THR A 164 -0.88 3.55 21.69
CA THR A 164 -1.59 2.28 21.94
C THR A 164 -2.81 2.41 22.85
N MET A 165 -2.87 3.44 23.70
CA MET A 165 -4.08 3.80 24.45
C MET A 165 -5.17 4.40 23.55
N TYR A 166 -4.81 5.13 22.47
CA TYR A 166 -5.77 5.67 21.50
C TYR A 166 -6.43 4.60 20.63
N GLY A 167 -5.83 3.41 20.49
CA GLY A 167 -6.47 2.27 19.82
C GLY A 167 -5.62 1.55 18.78
N PHE A 168 -4.47 2.11 18.39
CA PHE A 168 -3.59 1.54 17.36
C PHE A 168 -3.22 0.08 17.66
N ALA A 169 -3.51 -0.80 16.71
CA ALA A 169 -3.31 -2.26 16.81
C ALA A 169 -1.89 -2.68 16.42
N GLU A 170 -1.26 -1.88 15.58
CA GLU A 170 0.13 -2.02 15.20
C GLU A 170 0.82 -0.66 15.38
N ILE A 171 2.09 -0.70 15.77
CA ILE A 171 2.95 0.47 15.84
C ILE A 171 4.26 0.17 15.14
N GLU A 172 4.84 1.20 14.56
CA GLU A 172 6.03 1.12 13.74
C GLU A 172 7.00 2.22 14.13
N THR A 173 8.28 1.88 14.13
CA THR A 173 9.36 2.87 14.23
C THR A 173 10.35 2.68 13.09
N THR A 174 11.24 3.64 12.94
CA THR A 174 12.44 3.57 12.11
C THR A 174 13.49 4.48 12.77
N VAL A 175 14.60 4.73 12.08
CA VAL A 175 15.77 5.39 12.65
C VAL A 175 16.18 6.64 11.87
N ALA A 176 16.59 7.68 12.59
CA ALA A 176 17.38 8.76 12.00
C ALA A 176 18.84 8.33 11.80
N VAL A 177 19.38 7.57 12.75
CA VAL A 177 20.74 7.04 12.74
C VAL A 177 20.70 5.52 12.84
N PHE A 178 21.15 4.83 11.79
CA PHE A 178 21.06 3.38 11.63
C PHE A 178 21.38 2.54 12.89
N ASN A 179 22.39 2.92 13.66
CA ASN A 179 22.81 2.18 14.86
C ASN A 179 21.82 2.24 16.04
N TYR A 180 20.77 3.07 15.97
CA TYR A 180 19.74 3.16 17.00
C TYR A 180 18.65 2.08 16.89
N GLY A 181 18.56 1.33 15.78
CA GLY A 181 17.50 0.35 15.55
C GLY A 181 17.19 -0.55 16.77
N PRO A 182 18.18 -1.25 17.35
CA PRO A 182 17.94 -2.08 18.54
C PRO A 182 17.32 -1.33 19.74
N MET A 183 17.66 -0.06 19.94
CA MET A 183 17.09 0.77 21.02
C MET A 183 15.70 1.28 20.65
N ASN A 184 15.45 1.65 19.40
CA ASN A 184 14.15 2.07 18.92
C ASN A 184 13.15 0.90 19.00
N ALA A 185 13.48 -0.26 18.45
CA ALA A 185 12.68 -1.47 18.55
C ALA A 185 12.33 -1.84 20.01
N LEU A 186 13.32 -1.80 20.91
CA LEU A 186 13.11 -2.09 22.34
C LEU A 186 12.19 -1.06 23.01
N ALA A 187 12.40 0.23 22.77
CA ALA A 187 11.59 1.30 23.32
C ALA A 187 10.14 1.20 22.85
N LEU A 188 9.94 1.00 21.54
CA LEU A 188 8.63 0.81 20.92
C LEU A 188 7.90 -0.41 21.51
N LEU A 189 8.59 -1.54 21.63
CA LEU A 189 8.03 -2.77 22.22
C LEU A 189 7.57 -2.53 23.66
N ILE A 190 8.43 -1.95 24.51
CA ILE A 190 8.11 -1.68 25.92
C ILE A 190 6.93 -0.70 26.01
N GLY A 191 7.02 0.44 25.33
CA GLY A 191 5.98 1.47 25.36
C GLY A 191 4.64 0.97 24.87
N GLY A 192 4.62 0.26 23.74
CA GLY A 192 3.40 -0.32 23.18
C GLY A 192 2.71 -1.30 24.12
N GLN A 193 3.47 -2.15 24.81
CA GLN A 193 2.88 -3.06 25.81
C GLN A 193 2.43 -2.35 27.09
N VAL A 194 3.03 -1.22 27.45
CA VAL A 194 2.62 -0.41 28.60
C VAL A 194 1.25 0.24 28.36
N GLY A 195 1.02 0.79 27.17
CA GLY A 195 -0.26 1.44 26.84
C GLY A 195 -1.38 0.42 26.61
N ARG A 196 -1.15 -0.58 25.74
CA ARG A 196 -2.13 -1.66 25.51
C ARG A 196 -1.44 -3.02 25.23
N PRO A 197 -1.50 -3.98 26.17
CA PRO A 197 -0.97 -5.32 25.96
C PRO A 197 -1.56 -6.01 24.72
N GLY A 198 -0.69 -6.57 23.88
CA GLY A 198 -1.06 -7.27 22.65
C GLY A 198 -0.92 -6.45 21.37
N VAL A 199 -0.58 -5.15 21.44
CA VAL A 199 -0.18 -4.38 20.25
C VAL A 199 1.09 -4.95 19.64
N LEU A 200 1.17 -5.00 18.32
CA LEU A 200 2.36 -5.48 17.60
C LEU A 200 3.27 -4.29 17.25
N SER A 201 4.58 -4.46 17.44
CA SER A 201 5.59 -3.45 17.15
C SER A 201 6.57 -3.93 16.08
N GLN A 202 6.94 -3.05 15.16
CA GLN A 202 8.00 -3.27 14.15
C GLN A 202 9.02 -2.13 14.14
N ASP A 203 10.19 -2.38 13.54
CA ASP A 203 11.25 -1.40 13.32
C ASP A 203 11.77 -1.53 11.88
N ALA A 204 11.31 -0.62 11.02
CA ALA A 204 11.55 -0.65 9.59
C ALA A 204 13.00 -0.27 9.27
N LEU A 205 13.77 -1.24 8.77
CA LEU A 205 15.20 -1.12 8.49
C LEU A 205 15.58 -1.87 7.20
N GLU A 206 16.88 -1.95 6.91
CA GLU A 206 17.37 -2.89 5.91
C GLU A 206 16.98 -4.33 6.31
N GLU A 207 16.53 -5.09 5.33
CA GLU A 207 15.82 -6.36 5.45
C GLU A 207 16.55 -7.41 6.30
N SER A 208 17.88 -7.53 6.13
CA SER A 208 18.69 -8.47 6.89
C SER A 208 18.83 -8.06 8.36
N ILE A 209 18.90 -6.76 8.65
CA ILE A 209 18.93 -6.22 10.01
C ILE A 209 17.56 -6.32 10.67
N GLU A 210 16.48 -5.98 9.97
CA GLU A 210 15.11 -6.10 10.47
C GLU A 210 14.79 -7.55 10.88
N LEU A 211 15.17 -8.52 10.03
CA LEU A 211 15.02 -9.94 10.36
C LEU A 211 15.84 -10.32 11.59
N GLN A 212 17.05 -9.78 11.76
CA GLN A 212 17.88 -10.02 12.94
C GLN A 212 17.26 -9.45 14.22
N LEU A 213 16.60 -8.28 14.16
CA LEU A 213 15.85 -7.72 15.28
C LEU A 213 14.68 -8.64 15.65
N GLY A 214 13.94 -9.12 14.66
CA GLY A 214 12.86 -10.09 14.84
C GLY A 214 13.35 -11.39 15.46
N MET A 215 14.46 -11.96 14.97
CA MET A 215 15.06 -13.19 15.53
C MET A 215 15.53 -13.03 16.99
N ARG A 216 15.84 -11.79 17.41
CA ARG A 216 16.21 -11.46 18.80
C ARG A 216 15.01 -11.13 19.68
N GLY A 217 13.79 -11.15 19.13
CA GLY A 217 12.55 -10.86 19.84
C GLY A 217 12.39 -9.39 20.21
N LEU A 218 12.98 -8.47 19.43
CA LEU A 218 12.84 -7.03 19.63
C LEU A 218 11.63 -6.44 18.89
N THR A 219 11.12 -7.14 17.87
CA THR A 219 9.91 -6.80 17.13
C THR A 219 8.92 -7.97 17.15
N ALA A 220 7.63 -7.66 17.03
CA ALA A 220 6.56 -8.64 16.99
C ALA A 220 6.16 -9.03 15.55
N TYR A 221 6.46 -8.16 14.58
CA TYR A 221 6.22 -8.37 13.15
C TYR A 221 7.15 -7.49 12.30
N ALA A 222 7.04 -7.64 10.97
CA ALA A 222 7.71 -6.83 9.95
C ALA A 222 6.74 -6.49 8.80
N GLU A 223 6.86 -5.33 8.18
CA GLU A 223 5.98 -4.87 7.10
C GLU A 223 6.74 -4.29 5.92
N THR A 224 7.82 -3.55 6.17
CA THR A 224 8.64 -2.87 5.15
C THR A 224 9.47 -3.83 4.30
N VAL A 225 9.04 -5.08 4.21
CA VAL A 225 9.60 -6.13 3.36
C VAL A 225 9.19 -5.88 1.91
N SER A 226 9.98 -5.06 1.21
CA SER A 226 9.51 -4.34 0.02
C SER A 226 9.48 -5.18 -1.26
N VAL A 227 8.53 -4.97 -2.17
CA VAL A 227 8.48 -5.62 -3.49
C VAL A 227 8.13 -4.62 -4.59
N TYR A 228 8.59 -4.89 -5.82
CA TYR A 228 8.57 -3.92 -6.93
C TYR A 228 8.09 -4.52 -8.24
N GLY A 229 7.56 -3.68 -9.14
CA GLY A 229 6.87 -4.08 -10.36
C GLY A 229 7.75 -4.27 -11.61
N THR A 230 9.03 -3.87 -11.57
CA THR A 230 10.00 -4.03 -12.68
C THR A 230 11.33 -4.59 -12.19
N GLU A 231 12.09 -5.29 -13.06
CA GLU A 231 13.32 -5.97 -12.61
C GLU A 231 14.38 -5.02 -12.11
N ASN A 232 14.61 -3.93 -12.83
CA ASN A 232 15.67 -2.99 -12.47
C ASN A 232 15.39 -2.35 -11.10
N VAL A 233 14.13 -2.02 -10.82
CA VAL A 233 13.74 -1.47 -9.51
C VAL A 233 13.85 -2.53 -8.42
N PHE A 234 13.51 -3.79 -8.70
CA PHE A 234 13.67 -4.87 -7.73
C PHE A 234 15.15 -5.10 -7.39
N VAL A 235 16.03 -5.08 -8.41
CA VAL A 235 17.47 -5.22 -8.24
C VAL A 235 18.07 -4.03 -7.50
N ASP A 236 17.65 -2.80 -7.80
CA ASP A 236 18.06 -1.61 -7.05
C ASP A 236 17.51 -1.62 -5.60
N GLY A 237 16.40 -2.33 -5.37
CA GLY A 237 15.88 -2.69 -4.05
C GLY A 237 16.63 -3.84 -3.36
N ASP A 238 17.75 -4.29 -3.93
CA ASP A 238 18.65 -5.36 -3.46
C ASP A 238 18.00 -6.73 -3.29
N ASP A 239 16.99 -7.03 -4.10
CA ASP A 239 16.22 -8.26 -3.95
C ASP A 239 15.68 -8.82 -5.27
N THR A 240 15.02 -9.98 -5.16
CA THR A 240 14.35 -10.70 -6.23
C THR A 240 13.04 -11.27 -5.69
N PRO A 241 12.09 -11.70 -6.54
CA PRO A 241 10.88 -12.38 -6.07
C PRO A 241 11.19 -13.61 -5.19
N TRP A 242 12.28 -14.34 -5.47
CA TRP A 242 12.70 -15.51 -4.70
C TRP A 242 13.34 -15.17 -3.36
N SER A 243 14.21 -14.16 -3.31
CA SER A 243 14.83 -13.74 -2.03
C SER A 243 13.78 -13.16 -1.10
N LYS A 244 12.82 -12.36 -1.59
CA LYS A 244 11.68 -11.87 -0.80
C LYS A 244 10.77 -13.01 -0.31
N SER A 245 10.46 -13.97 -1.17
CA SER A 245 9.65 -15.13 -0.78
C SER A 245 10.36 -16.01 0.26
N PHE A 246 11.67 -16.16 0.13
CA PHE A 246 12.50 -16.83 1.12
C PHE A 246 12.54 -16.05 2.45
N LEU A 247 12.65 -14.72 2.40
CA LEU A 247 12.63 -13.85 3.56
C LEU A 247 11.28 -13.91 4.29
N ALA A 248 10.16 -13.87 3.56
CA ALA A 248 8.83 -14.10 4.12
C ALA A 248 8.75 -15.45 4.85
N SER A 249 9.27 -16.51 4.23
CA SER A 249 9.36 -17.83 4.84
C SER A 249 10.31 -17.85 6.05
N ALA A 250 11.36 -17.03 6.06
CA ALA A 250 12.28 -16.90 7.18
C ALA A 250 11.59 -16.27 8.40
N TYR A 251 10.83 -15.19 8.24
CA TYR A 251 9.97 -14.63 9.29
C TYR A 251 8.96 -15.68 9.80
N ALA A 252 8.23 -16.33 8.89
CA ALA A 252 7.24 -17.34 9.24
C ALA A 252 7.85 -18.53 10.00
N SER A 253 9.05 -18.98 9.62
CA SER A 253 9.75 -20.07 10.31
C SER A 253 10.15 -19.74 11.75
N ARG A 254 10.14 -18.45 12.12
CA ARG A 254 10.38 -17.95 13.48
C ARG A 254 9.08 -17.58 14.21
N GLY A 255 7.93 -17.83 13.60
CA GLY A 255 6.62 -17.48 14.16
C GLY A 255 6.35 -15.97 14.18
N LEU A 256 7.07 -15.19 13.36
CA LEU A 256 6.88 -13.75 13.26
C LEU A 256 5.84 -13.45 12.19
N LYS A 257 4.84 -12.62 12.53
CA LYS A 257 3.94 -12.05 11.52
C LYS A 257 4.77 -11.20 10.58
N MET A 258 4.42 -11.21 9.30
CA MET A 258 4.94 -10.21 8.39
C MET A 258 3.96 -9.93 7.25
N ARG A 259 4.18 -8.82 6.57
CA ARG A 259 3.59 -8.53 5.27
C ARG A 259 4.66 -7.93 4.35
N PHE A 260 4.37 -7.87 3.06
CA PHE A 260 5.18 -7.08 2.15
C PHE A 260 4.72 -5.62 2.14
N THR A 261 5.57 -4.76 1.58
CA THR A 261 5.22 -3.38 1.21
C THR A 261 5.42 -3.17 -0.29
N SER A 262 4.47 -2.53 -0.94
CA SER A 262 4.59 -2.00 -2.29
C SER A 262 3.83 -0.68 -2.39
N GLY A 263 3.67 -0.13 -3.59
CA GLY A 263 2.85 1.06 -3.78
C GLY A 263 3.04 1.70 -5.13
N THR A 264 1.95 2.22 -5.70
CA THR A 264 2.03 2.97 -6.96
C THR A 264 3.07 4.09 -6.90
N GLY A 265 3.94 4.14 -7.91
CA GLY A 265 4.90 5.22 -8.11
C GLY A 265 6.34 4.88 -7.72
N ALA A 266 6.58 3.76 -7.02
CA ALA A 266 7.93 3.33 -6.65
C ALA A 266 8.86 3.19 -7.88
N GLU A 267 8.38 2.57 -8.95
CA GLU A 267 9.17 2.31 -10.15
C GLU A 267 9.47 3.60 -10.93
N VAL A 268 8.58 4.59 -10.84
CA VAL A 268 8.79 5.93 -11.42
C VAL A 268 9.81 6.70 -10.57
N GLN A 269 9.67 6.66 -9.24
CA GLN A 269 10.60 7.30 -8.30
C GLN A 269 12.01 6.73 -8.41
N MET A 270 12.13 5.44 -8.70
CA MET A 270 13.38 4.72 -8.93
C MET A 270 13.77 4.65 -10.42
N ALA A 271 13.08 5.43 -11.28
CA ALA A 271 13.43 5.69 -12.67
C ALA A 271 13.41 4.51 -13.66
N TYR A 272 12.75 3.39 -13.34
CA TYR A 272 12.57 2.25 -14.25
C TYR A 272 11.13 1.74 -14.30
N ALA A 273 10.18 2.61 -14.63
CA ALA A 273 8.77 2.24 -14.81
C ALA A 273 8.43 1.58 -16.16
N GLU A 274 9.41 1.40 -17.05
CA GLU A 274 9.25 0.72 -18.35
C GLU A 274 8.10 1.25 -19.22
N GLY A 275 7.79 2.55 -19.06
CA GLY A 275 6.69 3.24 -19.73
C GLY A 275 5.29 2.75 -19.32
N LYS A 276 5.15 1.93 -18.28
CA LYS A 276 3.87 1.39 -17.79
C LYS A 276 3.21 2.36 -16.82
N SER A 277 1.89 2.24 -16.66
CA SER A 277 1.20 2.97 -15.60
C SER A 277 1.58 2.44 -14.22
N MET A 278 1.50 3.32 -13.23
CA MET A 278 1.81 2.98 -11.84
C MET A 278 0.91 1.84 -11.35
N LEU A 279 -0.39 1.88 -11.64
CA LEU A 279 -1.33 0.85 -11.19
C LEU A 279 -1.03 -0.52 -11.80
N TYR A 280 -0.64 -0.60 -13.07
CA TYR A 280 -0.28 -1.89 -13.66
C TYR A 280 0.94 -2.52 -12.96
N LEU A 281 1.98 -1.72 -12.69
CA LEU A 281 3.17 -2.18 -11.99
C LEU A 281 2.86 -2.60 -10.56
N GLU A 282 2.05 -1.81 -9.85
CA GLU A 282 1.61 -2.15 -8.50
C GLU A 282 0.79 -3.43 -8.46
N ILE A 283 -0.02 -3.72 -9.49
CA ILE A 283 -0.73 -5.01 -9.56
C ILE A 283 0.24 -6.18 -9.73
N LYS A 284 1.38 -6.02 -10.42
CA LYS A 284 2.45 -7.03 -10.41
C LYS A 284 2.96 -7.25 -8.97
N CYS A 285 3.18 -6.18 -8.20
CA CYS A 285 3.57 -6.27 -6.78
C CYS A 285 2.55 -7.02 -5.92
N ILE A 286 1.26 -6.70 -6.08
CA ILE A 286 0.16 -7.37 -5.38
C ILE A 286 0.14 -8.87 -5.71
N MET A 287 0.24 -9.21 -6.99
CA MET A 287 0.23 -10.61 -7.43
C MET A 287 1.49 -11.37 -6.99
N LEU A 288 2.65 -10.72 -6.96
CA LEU A 288 3.88 -11.27 -6.40
C LEU A 288 3.72 -11.54 -4.90
N THR A 289 3.10 -10.63 -4.16
CA THR A 289 2.80 -10.80 -2.73
C THR A 289 1.91 -12.03 -2.51
N LYS A 290 0.86 -12.19 -3.33
CA LYS A 290 0.01 -13.38 -3.27
C LYS A 290 0.78 -14.65 -3.62
N ALA A 291 1.58 -14.60 -4.69
CA ALA A 291 2.40 -15.70 -5.19
C ALA A 291 3.42 -16.19 -4.15
N ALA A 292 3.99 -15.27 -3.37
CA ALA A 292 4.93 -15.58 -2.29
C ALA A 292 4.27 -16.26 -1.08
N GLY A 293 2.93 -16.34 -1.05
CA GLY A 293 2.18 -16.88 0.10
C GLY A 293 2.17 -15.95 1.31
N VAL A 294 2.46 -14.66 1.10
CA VAL A 294 2.40 -13.64 2.15
C VAL A 294 0.94 -13.32 2.47
N GLN A 295 0.65 -13.13 3.75
CA GLN A 295 -0.72 -12.97 4.26
C GLN A 295 -1.33 -11.59 4.01
N GLY A 296 -0.50 -10.57 3.81
CA GLY A 296 -0.93 -9.18 3.69
C GLY A 296 0.03 -8.33 2.88
N LEU A 297 -0.40 -7.10 2.62
CA LEU A 297 0.35 -6.10 1.89
C LEU A 297 0.07 -4.72 2.48
N GLN A 298 1.13 -3.98 2.75
CA GLN A 298 1.08 -2.53 2.85
C GLN A 298 1.17 -1.95 1.45
N ASN A 299 0.11 -1.27 1.00
CA ASN A 299 0.10 -0.52 -0.26
C ASN A 299 -0.86 0.67 -0.21
N GLY A 300 -1.01 1.38 -1.32
CA GLY A 300 -1.66 2.68 -1.39
C GLY A 300 -0.63 3.79 -1.57
N SER A 301 0.32 3.55 -2.48
CA SER A 301 1.51 4.36 -2.81
C SER A 301 2.57 4.53 -1.71
N ILE A 302 2.17 4.56 -0.44
CA ILE A 302 3.09 4.61 0.71
C ILE A 302 4.06 5.80 0.56
N SER A 303 5.37 5.58 0.70
CA SER A 303 6.41 6.62 0.63
C SER A 303 6.54 7.27 -0.74
N CYS A 304 5.87 6.74 -1.76
CA CYS A 304 5.87 7.30 -3.10
C CYS A 304 4.63 8.15 -3.41
N ILE A 305 3.75 8.43 -2.44
CA ILE A 305 2.45 9.12 -2.64
C ILE A 305 2.53 10.44 -3.41
N GLY A 306 3.64 11.17 -3.32
CA GLY A 306 3.88 12.38 -4.11
C GLY A 306 3.85 12.14 -5.62
N VAL A 307 4.20 10.94 -6.08
CA VAL A 307 4.26 10.55 -7.50
C VAL A 307 2.87 10.39 -8.11
N PRO A 308 2.00 9.46 -7.67
CA PRO A 308 0.64 9.39 -8.20
C PRO A 308 -0.15 10.65 -7.86
N ALA A 309 0.03 11.26 -6.68
CA ALA A 309 -0.68 12.50 -6.36
C ALA A 309 -0.30 13.67 -7.28
N GLY A 310 0.85 13.62 -7.96
CA GLY A 310 1.26 14.63 -8.93
C GLY A 310 0.49 14.58 -10.26
N VAL A 311 -0.15 13.45 -10.58
CA VAL A 311 -0.82 13.22 -11.89
C VAL A 311 -2.34 13.05 -11.77
N PRO A 312 -3.10 13.23 -12.87
CA PRO A 312 -4.53 12.95 -12.91
C PRO A 312 -4.87 11.52 -12.47
N GLY A 313 -5.96 11.37 -11.72
CA GLY A 313 -6.44 10.05 -11.30
C GLY A 313 -5.59 9.34 -10.23
N GLY A 314 -4.47 9.92 -9.77
CA GLY A 314 -3.57 9.26 -8.82
C GLY A 314 -4.21 8.81 -7.52
N ILE A 315 -4.97 9.68 -6.85
CA ILE A 315 -5.65 9.33 -5.59
C ILE A 315 -6.72 8.23 -5.81
N ARG A 316 -7.30 8.16 -7.01
CA ARG A 316 -8.20 7.05 -7.39
C ARG A 316 -7.40 5.75 -7.60
N ALA A 317 -6.22 5.81 -8.23
CA ALA A 317 -5.35 4.65 -8.40
C ALA A 317 -4.89 4.08 -7.04
N VAL A 318 -4.63 4.96 -6.06
CA VAL A 318 -4.34 4.56 -4.66
C VAL A 318 -5.50 3.78 -4.02
N ALA A 319 -6.75 4.17 -4.26
CA ALA A 319 -7.89 3.38 -3.80
C ALA A 319 -8.03 2.05 -4.58
N ALA A 320 -7.70 2.07 -5.87
CA ALA A 320 -7.77 0.90 -6.74
C ALA A 320 -6.77 -0.19 -6.34
N GLU A 321 -5.51 0.15 -6.06
CA GLU A 321 -4.50 -0.83 -5.64
C GLU A 321 -4.84 -1.50 -4.30
N ASN A 322 -5.39 -0.74 -3.34
CA ASN A 322 -5.87 -1.32 -2.08
C ASN A 322 -7.02 -2.32 -2.34
N LEU A 323 -7.97 -1.95 -3.20
CA LEU A 323 -9.07 -2.83 -3.57
C LEU A 323 -8.57 -4.10 -4.28
N VAL A 324 -7.59 -4.00 -5.18
CA VAL A 324 -7.01 -5.18 -5.85
C VAL A 324 -6.33 -6.11 -4.83
N ALA A 325 -5.57 -5.58 -3.87
CA ALA A 325 -4.98 -6.37 -2.80
C ALA A 325 -6.03 -7.19 -2.02
N MET A 326 -7.14 -6.54 -1.65
CA MET A 326 -8.25 -7.21 -0.95
C MET A 326 -9.00 -8.21 -1.85
N CYS A 327 -9.15 -7.92 -3.14
CA CYS A 327 -9.73 -8.85 -4.11
C CYS A 327 -8.85 -10.10 -4.32
N MET A 328 -7.54 -9.96 -4.15
CA MET A 328 -6.57 -11.05 -4.10
C MET A 328 -6.52 -11.77 -2.74
N ASP A 329 -7.45 -11.44 -1.83
CA ASP A 329 -7.55 -12.04 -0.50
C ASP A 329 -6.27 -11.86 0.33
N LEU A 330 -5.73 -10.65 0.31
CA LEU A 330 -4.65 -10.20 1.19
C LEU A 330 -5.22 -9.29 2.27
N GLU A 331 -4.64 -9.34 3.47
CA GLU A 331 -4.76 -8.25 4.45
C GLU A 331 -4.21 -6.95 3.82
N SER A 332 -4.91 -5.83 3.94
CA SER A 332 -4.50 -4.55 3.36
C SER A 332 -4.26 -3.48 4.43
N ALA A 333 -2.99 -3.09 4.58
CA ALA A 333 -2.56 -1.92 5.33
C ALA A 333 -2.43 -0.75 4.33
N SER A 334 -3.36 0.20 4.36
CA SER A 334 -3.78 0.91 3.15
C SER A 334 -3.17 2.31 2.94
N GLY A 335 -1.91 2.50 3.32
CA GLY A 335 -1.20 3.77 3.22
C GLY A 335 -1.76 4.78 4.21
N ASN A 336 -2.08 6.01 3.76
CA ASN A 336 -2.45 7.13 4.65
C ASN A 336 -1.37 7.45 5.69
N ASP A 337 -0.14 7.12 5.35
CA ASP A 337 1.03 7.00 6.22
C ASP A 337 2.12 8.00 5.83
N GLN A 338 1.92 8.75 4.74
CA GLN A 338 2.93 9.60 4.11
C GLN A 338 2.36 10.93 3.61
N THR A 339 3.14 12.01 3.78
CA THR A 339 2.77 13.34 3.31
C THR A 339 2.81 13.47 1.78
N PHE A 340 1.84 14.20 1.22
CA PHE A 340 1.83 14.53 -0.21
C PHE A 340 1.27 15.91 -0.55
N SER A 341 0.67 16.59 0.43
CA SER A 341 -0.02 17.86 0.23
C SER A 341 0.13 18.79 1.42
N HIS A 342 0.24 20.07 1.13
CA HIS A 342 0.21 21.14 2.12
C HIS A 342 -1.23 21.54 2.52
N SER A 343 -2.25 20.92 1.90
CA SER A 343 -3.65 21.29 2.06
C SER A 343 -4.42 20.23 2.83
N ASP A 344 -4.96 20.60 4.00
CA ASP A 344 -5.83 19.74 4.81
C ASP A 344 -6.97 19.12 4.00
N MET A 345 -7.66 19.93 3.19
CA MET A 345 -8.75 19.45 2.34
C MET A 345 -8.32 18.31 1.39
N ARG A 346 -7.06 18.29 0.95
CA ARG A 346 -6.55 17.34 -0.04
C ARG A 346 -6.07 16.06 0.64
N ARG A 347 -5.35 16.16 1.75
CA ARG A 347 -4.97 15.00 2.57
C ARG A 347 -6.18 14.30 3.20
N THR A 348 -7.22 15.04 3.59
CA THR A 348 -8.49 14.47 4.06
C THR A 348 -9.24 13.75 2.95
N SER A 349 -9.30 14.30 1.72
CA SER A 349 -10.00 13.64 0.63
C SER A 349 -9.34 12.32 0.22
N ARG A 350 -8.00 12.25 0.29
CA ARG A 350 -7.23 11.00 0.15
C ARG A 350 -7.58 10.01 1.26
N LEU A 351 -7.53 10.42 2.53
CA LEU A 351 -7.82 9.59 3.70
C LEU A 351 -9.19 8.91 3.63
N LEU A 352 -10.22 9.68 3.27
CA LEU A 352 -11.60 9.19 3.28
C LEU A 352 -11.84 8.02 2.32
N MET A 353 -10.97 7.80 1.33
CA MET A 353 -11.10 6.66 0.42
C MET A 353 -10.93 5.32 1.13
N GLN A 354 -10.13 5.26 2.20
CA GLN A 354 -9.91 4.05 3.00
C GLN A 354 -10.66 4.12 4.34
N MET A 355 -10.76 5.29 4.96
CA MET A 355 -11.42 5.44 6.27
C MET A 355 -12.92 5.10 6.20
N LEU A 356 -13.63 5.61 5.18
CA LEU A 356 -15.08 5.41 5.06
C LEU A 356 -15.49 3.94 4.92
N PRO A 357 -14.89 3.15 3.99
CA PRO A 357 -15.23 1.73 3.88
C PRO A 357 -14.56 0.87 4.96
N GLY A 358 -13.44 1.34 5.52
CA GLY A 358 -12.54 0.61 6.40
C GLY A 358 -11.67 -0.39 5.65
N THR A 359 -10.41 -0.51 6.03
CA THR A 359 -9.45 -1.53 5.55
C THR A 359 -8.92 -2.33 6.75
N ASP A 360 -8.05 -3.32 6.51
CA ASP A 360 -7.48 -4.07 7.63
C ASP A 360 -6.64 -3.15 8.52
N PHE A 361 -5.93 -2.17 7.95
CA PHE A 361 -5.40 -1.01 8.65
C PHE A 361 -5.66 0.26 7.84
N ILE A 362 -6.53 1.16 8.35
CA ILE A 362 -6.99 2.37 7.64
C ILE A 362 -5.81 3.26 7.30
N CYS A 363 -5.00 3.58 8.31
CA CYS A 363 -3.65 4.05 8.11
C CYS A 363 -2.69 2.90 8.41
N SER A 364 -1.73 2.71 7.52
CA SER A 364 -0.55 1.91 7.75
C SER A 364 0.61 2.79 8.25
N GLY A 365 0.33 3.66 9.23
CA GLY A 365 1.33 4.65 9.67
C GLY A 365 0.76 6.03 9.95
N TYR A 366 -0.37 6.12 10.66
CA TYR A 366 -0.78 7.38 11.28
C TYR A 366 0.39 7.89 12.14
N SER A 367 0.84 9.15 12.02
CA SER A 367 1.93 9.59 12.88
C SER A 367 1.44 9.78 14.32
N GLY A 368 1.77 8.86 15.22
CA GLY A 368 1.49 8.99 16.66
C GLY A 368 2.35 10.03 17.37
N VAL A 369 3.14 10.77 16.60
CA VAL A 369 3.95 11.92 16.99
C VAL A 369 3.67 13.08 16.03
N PRO A 370 4.02 14.34 16.36
CA PRO A 370 3.88 15.44 15.42
C PRO A 370 4.76 15.20 14.18
N ASN A 371 4.32 15.63 12.99
CA ASN A 371 5.02 15.31 11.75
C ASN A 371 6.47 15.80 11.67
N TYR A 372 6.87 16.79 12.48
CA TYR A 372 8.28 17.20 12.55
C TYR A 372 9.19 16.11 13.17
N ASP A 373 8.63 15.20 13.98
CA ASP A 373 9.31 14.05 14.60
C ASP A 373 9.10 12.74 13.81
N ASN A 374 8.28 12.77 12.76
CA ASN A 374 8.02 11.60 11.94
C ASN A 374 9.22 11.29 11.02
N MET A 375 9.94 10.20 11.31
CA MET A 375 11.16 9.82 10.60
C MET A 375 10.90 9.16 9.24
N PHE A 376 9.64 8.90 8.90
CA PHE A 376 9.22 8.54 7.55
C PHE A 376 8.93 9.79 6.70
N ALA A 377 9.51 10.95 7.04
CA ALA A 377 9.27 12.23 6.35
C ALA A 377 7.82 12.74 6.43
N GLY A 378 7.12 12.43 7.53
CA GLY A 378 5.77 12.88 7.79
C GLY A 378 4.70 11.94 7.24
N SER A 379 3.63 11.78 8.01
CA SER A 379 2.41 11.05 7.63
C SER A 379 1.30 11.96 7.11
N ASN A 380 0.33 11.37 6.40
CA ASN A 380 -0.85 12.08 5.90
C ASN A 380 -1.72 12.66 7.05
N VAL A 381 -1.67 12.01 8.21
CA VAL A 381 -2.30 12.43 9.46
C VAL A 381 -1.30 12.25 10.60
N ASP A 382 -1.27 13.18 11.54
CA ASP A 382 -0.38 13.12 12.70
C ASP A 382 -1.10 13.36 14.03
N ILE A 383 -0.38 13.32 15.15
CA ILE A 383 -1.00 13.38 16.47
C ILE A 383 -1.77 14.70 16.71
N ASP A 384 -1.42 15.78 16.01
CA ASP A 384 -2.13 17.05 16.12
C ASP A 384 -3.52 16.98 15.45
N ASP A 385 -3.77 15.97 14.60
CA ASP A 385 -5.08 15.69 13.98
C ASP A 385 -6.00 14.78 14.82
N ILE A 386 -5.58 14.30 16.01
CA ILE A 386 -6.32 13.24 16.72
C ILE A 386 -7.75 13.65 17.10
N ASP A 387 -7.95 14.92 17.47
CA ASP A 387 -9.28 15.45 17.78
C ASP A 387 -10.18 15.48 16.53
N ASP A 388 -9.65 15.92 15.38
CA ASP A 388 -10.35 15.91 14.10
C ASP A 388 -10.67 14.48 13.65
N TRP A 389 -9.74 13.54 13.84
CA TRP A 389 -9.94 12.11 13.58
C TRP A 389 -11.13 11.55 14.37
N LEU A 390 -11.19 11.82 15.67
CA LEU A 390 -12.27 11.38 16.55
C LEU A 390 -13.61 12.04 16.19
N VAL A 391 -13.59 13.32 15.81
CA VAL A 391 -14.80 14.04 15.37
C VAL A 391 -15.34 13.48 14.05
N ILE A 392 -14.48 13.16 13.08
CA ILE A 392 -14.91 12.55 11.81
C ILE A 392 -15.58 11.19 12.06
N GLN A 393 -14.98 10.34 12.92
CA GLN A 393 -15.58 9.06 13.31
C GLN A 393 -16.98 9.25 13.91
N ARG A 394 -17.11 10.19 14.85
CA ARG A 394 -18.38 10.55 15.47
C ARG A 394 -19.41 11.02 14.45
N ASP A 395 -19.03 11.96 13.58
CA ASP A 395 -19.94 12.64 12.65
C ASP A 395 -20.46 11.69 11.57
N LEU A 396 -19.58 10.81 11.06
CA LEU A 396 -19.92 9.88 10.00
C LEU A 396 -20.42 8.52 10.52
N ARG A 397 -20.31 8.29 11.83
CA ARG A 397 -20.56 7.00 12.48
C ARG A 397 -19.74 5.88 11.82
N VAL A 398 -18.46 6.18 11.62
CA VAL A 398 -17.45 5.29 11.04
C VAL A 398 -16.46 4.93 12.14
N ASP A 399 -16.11 3.64 12.24
CA ASP A 399 -15.07 3.15 13.14
C ASP A 399 -13.72 3.30 12.43
N GLY A 400 -12.91 4.25 12.90
CA GLY A 400 -11.57 4.56 12.40
C GLY A 400 -10.47 3.68 13.00
N GLY A 401 -10.80 2.75 13.90
CA GLY A 401 -9.83 1.93 14.61
C GLY A 401 -9.40 2.51 15.95
#